data_AF-A0A382T2W8-F1
#
_entry.id   AF-A0A382T2W8-F1
#
_cell.length_a   1.000
_cell.length_b   1.000
_cell.length_c   1.000
_cell.angle_alpha   90.00
_cell.angle_beta   90.00
_cell.angle_gamma   90.00
#
_symmetry.space_group_name_H-M   'P 1'
#
loop_
_entity.id
_entity.type
_entity.pdbx_description
1 polymer ?
#
loop_
_entity_poly.entity_id
_entity_poly.type
_entity_poly.pdbx_seq_one_letter_code
_entity_poly.pdbx_strand_id
1 'polypeptide(L)'
;MNGEENNILSTRKRRSSLDANNITWPALAALTLSACGGGGGGGQMVQPTPTNRAPVAAADKTVGMDEDASNTALAITAPTDADGNNLTISVNAIPSGGTLATADGTTVT
;
A
#
# COMPACT_ATOMS: atom_id res chain seq x y z
N MET A 1 -59.12 -50.28 13.31
CA MET A 1 -57.90 -50.71 14.03
C MET A 1 -56.69 -50.21 13.27
N ASN A 2 -55.82 -49.52 14.01
CA ASN A 2 -54.35 -49.38 13.85
C ASN A 2 -53.90 -48.73 12.53
N GLY A 3 -53.35 -47.52 12.48
CA GLY A 3 -52.52 -46.80 13.46
C GLY A 3 -51.06 -46.89 13.01
N GLU A 4 -50.46 -45.75 12.64
CA GLU A 4 -49.06 -45.37 12.92
C GLU A 4 -48.75 -44.01 12.26
N GLU A 5 -48.65 -42.99 13.12
CA GLU A 5 -48.19 -41.65 12.80
C GLU A 5 -46.66 -41.63 12.81
N ASN A 6 -46.02 -40.97 11.83
CA ASN A 6 -44.60 -40.64 11.90
C ASN A 6 -44.42 -39.12 11.81
N ASN A 7 -44.67 -38.51 12.97
CA ASN A 7 -44.34 -37.14 13.30
C ASN A 7 -42.82 -36.98 13.41
N ILE A 8 -42.20 -36.31 12.44
CA ILE A 8 -40.91 -35.67 12.69
C ILE A 8 -40.86 -34.30 12.02
N LEU A 9 -41.37 -33.34 12.81
CA LEU A 9 -40.67 -32.07 13.08
C LEU A 9 -40.85 -30.95 12.04
N SER A 10 -42.10 -30.48 12.00
CA SER A 10 -42.40 -29.04 12.03
C SER A 10 -41.68 -28.35 13.21
N THR A 11 -40.44 -27.90 13.03
CA THR A 11 -39.94 -26.73 13.78
C THR A 11 -38.99 -25.92 12.91
N ARG A 12 -39.60 -24.98 12.19
CA ARG A 12 -38.97 -23.76 11.67
C ARG A 12 -38.39 -22.96 12.87
N LYS A 13 -37.25 -23.36 13.41
CA LYS A 13 -36.57 -22.64 14.51
C LYS A 13 -35.79 -21.47 13.92
N ARG A 14 -36.43 -20.31 13.89
CA ARG A 14 -35.79 -19.03 13.55
C ARG A 14 -34.63 -18.73 14.51
N ARG A 15 -33.54 -18.23 13.92
CA ARG A 15 -32.48 -17.37 14.47
C ARG A 15 -31.67 -17.93 15.63
N SER A 16 -30.47 -18.39 15.31
CA SER A 16 -29.29 -17.95 16.08
C SER A 16 -28.42 -17.16 15.11
N SER A 17 -28.31 -15.86 15.36
CA SER A 17 -27.36 -14.96 14.73
C SER A 17 -25.98 -15.63 14.72
N LEU A 18 -25.40 -15.86 13.54
CA LEU A 18 -23.98 -16.14 13.42
C LEU A 18 -23.28 -14.80 13.62
N ASP A 19 -22.72 -14.58 14.80
CA ASP A 19 -21.93 -13.39 15.10
C ASP A 19 -20.69 -13.41 14.20
N ALA A 20 -20.64 -12.50 13.23
CA ALA A 20 -19.68 -12.49 12.12
C ALA A 20 -18.24 -12.14 12.55
N ASN A 21 -17.99 -12.00 13.85
CA ASN A 21 -16.76 -11.37 14.37
C ASN A 21 -15.71 -12.34 14.92
N ASN A 22 -15.98 -13.63 15.08
CA ASN A 22 -15.02 -14.55 15.71
C ASN A 22 -14.98 -15.96 15.08
N ILE A 23 -14.60 -16.03 13.80
CA ILE A 23 -14.24 -17.31 13.17
C ILE A 23 -12.82 -17.70 13.62
N THR A 24 -12.73 -18.58 14.62
CA THR A 24 -11.46 -19.22 15.01
C THR A 24 -11.31 -20.58 14.29
N TRP A 25 -10.26 -20.67 13.48
CA TRP A 25 -9.66 -21.80 12.75
C TRP A 25 -9.74 -23.16 13.49
N PRO A 26 -9.93 -24.33 12.81
CA PRO A 26 -9.21 -24.76 11.60
C PRO A 26 -10.12 -25.36 10.51
N ALA A 27 -11.34 -24.84 10.36
CA ALA A 27 -12.18 -25.22 9.23
C ALA A 27 -11.67 -24.49 8.00
N LEU A 28 -10.86 -25.18 7.21
CA LEU A 28 -10.44 -24.82 5.85
C LEU A 28 -11.66 -24.29 5.08
N ALA A 29 -11.82 -22.96 5.06
CA ALA A 29 -12.88 -22.31 4.32
C ALA A 29 -12.58 -22.53 2.84
N ALA A 30 -13.20 -23.56 2.25
CA ALA A 30 -13.21 -23.74 0.82
C ALA A 30 -13.94 -22.54 0.21
N LEU A 31 -13.18 -21.54 -0.23
CA LEU A 31 -13.70 -20.41 -0.98
C LEU A 31 -13.99 -20.89 -2.41
N THR A 32 -15.21 -21.39 -2.66
CA THR A 32 -15.65 -21.76 -4.00
C THR A 32 -16.14 -20.51 -4.74
N LEU A 33 -15.29 -19.98 -5.64
CA LEU A 33 -15.66 -18.91 -6.56
C LEU A 33 -16.33 -19.53 -7.81
N SER A 34 -17.66 -19.53 -7.87
CA SER A 34 -18.40 -19.94 -9.06
C SER A 34 -18.64 -18.74 -9.99
N ALA A 35 -17.87 -18.68 -11.08
CA ALA A 35 -18.16 -17.76 -12.17
C ALA A 35 -19.26 -18.36 -13.07
N CYS A 36 -20.49 -17.87 -12.94
CA CYS A 36 -21.57 -18.22 -13.85
C CYS A 36 -21.40 -17.42 -15.15
N GLY A 37 -20.74 -18.02 -16.14
CA GLY A 37 -20.59 -17.46 -17.49
C GLY A 37 -21.87 -17.58 -18.31
N GLY A 38 -22.84 -16.70 -18.05
CA GLY A 38 -23.94 -16.43 -18.98
C GLY A 38 -23.51 -15.34 -19.97
N GLY A 39 -23.42 -15.69 -21.25
CA GLY A 39 -22.80 -14.88 -22.30
C GLY A 39 -23.45 -13.52 -22.58
N GLY A 40 -22.64 -12.62 -23.16
CA GLY A 40 -23.11 -11.39 -23.82
C GLY A 40 -22.65 -10.09 -23.17
N GLY A 41 -21.34 -9.87 -23.02
CA GLY A 41 -20.80 -8.61 -22.49
C GLY A 41 -19.29 -8.61 -22.32
N GLY A 42 -18.57 -9.15 -23.30
CA GLY A 42 -17.10 -9.20 -23.31
C GLY A 42 -16.48 -7.83 -23.57
N GLY A 43 -16.73 -6.86 -22.71
CA GLY A 43 -15.80 -5.75 -22.53
C GLY A 43 -14.80 -6.18 -21.49
N GLN A 44 -13.55 -6.43 -21.89
CA GLN A 44 -12.47 -6.44 -20.92
C GLN A 44 -12.58 -5.11 -20.18
N MET A 45 -12.79 -5.12 -18.86
CA MET A 45 -12.68 -3.88 -18.08
C MET A 45 -11.21 -3.50 -18.12
N VAL A 46 -10.83 -2.80 -19.19
CA VAL A 46 -9.52 -2.15 -19.30
C VAL A 46 -9.62 -0.97 -18.36
N GLN A 47 -9.35 -1.21 -17.09
CA GLN A 47 -9.06 -0.11 -16.19
C GLN A 47 -7.82 0.55 -16.78
N PRO A 48 -7.89 1.84 -17.16
CA PRO A 48 -6.70 2.53 -17.64
C PRO A 48 -5.63 2.38 -16.57
N THR A 49 -4.43 1.98 -16.99
CA THR A 49 -3.29 1.97 -16.08
C THR A 49 -3.20 3.35 -15.44
N PRO A 50 -3.04 3.43 -14.11
CA PRO A 50 -2.92 4.72 -13.44
C PRO A 50 -1.84 5.54 -14.12
N THR A 51 -2.10 6.82 -14.32
CA THR A 51 -1.16 7.73 -14.97
C THR A 51 0.12 7.77 -14.14
N ASN A 52 1.25 7.46 -14.78
CA ASN A 52 2.57 7.61 -14.16
C ASN A 52 2.77 9.06 -13.70
N ARG A 53 3.15 9.26 -12.44
CA ARG A 53 3.44 10.56 -11.86
C ARG A 53 4.94 10.77 -11.85
N ALA A 54 5.35 12.04 -11.97
CA ALA A 54 6.75 12.39 -11.85
C ALA A 54 7.16 12.35 -10.36
N PRO A 55 8.44 12.05 -10.06
CA PRO A 55 8.98 12.22 -8.73
C PRO A 55 8.85 13.67 -8.24
N VAL A 56 8.63 13.85 -6.94
CA VAL A 56 8.54 15.16 -6.28
C VAL A 56 9.76 15.35 -5.40
N ALA A 57 10.59 16.33 -5.75
CA ALA A 57 11.76 16.74 -4.97
C ALA A 57 11.41 17.86 -3.97
N ALA A 58 12.30 18.08 -3.00
CA ALA A 58 12.24 19.27 -2.16
C ALA A 58 12.48 20.54 -3.00
N ALA A 59 11.91 21.66 -2.56
CA ALA A 59 12.20 22.96 -3.15
C ALA A 59 13.67 23.36 -2.95
N ASP A 60 14.15 24.26 -3.81
CA ASP A 60 15.50 24.80 -3.74
C ASP A 60 15.76 25.47 -2.38
N LYS A 61 16.99 25.32 -1.89
CA LYS A 61 17.45 25.91 -0.65
C LYS A 61 18.77 26.62 -0.86
N THR A 62 18.90 27.77 -0.22
CA THR A 62 20.16 28.51 -0.09
C THR A 62 20.55 28.51 1.38
N VAL A 63 21.76 28.10 1.66
CA VAL A 63 22.35 28.11 3.00
C VAL A 63 23.59 28.98 2.95
N GLY A 64 23.64 30.00 3.81
CA GLY A 64 24.83 30.81 4.05
C GLY A 64 25.56 30.29 5.29
N MET A 65 26.89 30.38 5.26
CA MET A 65 27.76 30.03 6.38
C MET A 65 28.98 30.95 6.36
N ASP A 66 29.48 31.29 7.54
CA ASP A 66 30.73 32.04 7.69
C ASP A 66 31.94 31.13 7.46
N GLU A 67 33.11 31.73 7.24
CA GLU A 67 34.36 30.99 7.38
C GLU A 67 34.46 30.36 8.78
N ASP A 68 34.96 29.12 8.83
CA ASP A 68 35.10 28.36 10.08
C ASP A 68 33.79 28.00 10.80
N ALA A 69 32.65 28.11 10.12
CA ALA A 69 31.37 27.62 10.64
C ALA A 69 31.38 26.09 10.84
N SER A 70 30.67 25.63 11.86
CA SER A 70 30.41 24.20 12.05
C SER A 70 29.42 23.65 11.00
N ASN A 71 29.31 22.33 10.91
CA ASN A 71 28.40 21.67 9.98
C ASN A 71 26.96 22.20 10.12
N THR A 72 26.45 22.75 9.03
CA THR A 72 25.08 23.25 8.94
C THR A 72 24.23 22.26 8.14
N ALA A 73 23.11 21.83 8.73
CA ALA A 73 22.18 20.93 8.07
C ALA A 73 21.45 21.64 6.92
N LEU A 74 21.48 21.05 5.72
CA LEU A 74 20.75 21.60 4.57
C LEU A 74 19.23 21.44 4.69
N ALA A 75 18.77 20.54 5.56
CA ALA A 75 17.35 20.23 5.79
C ALA A 75 16.56 19.95 4.49
N ILE A 76 17.21 19.31 3.51
CA ILE A 76 16.60 18.88 2.25
C ILE A 76 15.88 17.56 2.50
N THR A 77 14.57 17.53 2.31
CA THR A 77 13.77 16.30 2.45
C THR A 77 14.04 15.36 1.28
N ALA A 78 14.06 14.06 1.54
CA ALA A 78 14.19 13.05 0.49
C ALA A 78 13.05 13.18 -0.54
N PRO A 79 13.34 13.02 -1.84
CA PRO A 79 12.31 13.04 -2.87
C PRO A 79 11.36 11.86 -2.69
N THR A 80 10.12 12.03 -3.13
CA THR A 80 9.07 11.00 -3.06
C THR A 80 8.53 10.71 -4.44
N ASP A 81 8.15 9.46 -4.66
CA ASP A 81 7.48 9.02 -5.87
C ASP A 81 6.21 8.28 -5.48
N ALA A 82 5.07 8.74 -6.00
CA ALA A 82 3.78 8.23 -5.58
C ALA A 82 3.43 6.88 -6.22
N ASP A 83 4.18 6.47 -7.25
CA ASP A 83 4.05 5.18 -7.93
C ASP A 83 5.03 4.14 -7.36
N GLY A 84 5.90 4.55 -6.43
CA GLY A 84 6.83 3.67 -5.72
C GLY A 84 8.06 3.29 -6.54
N ASN A 85 8.39 4.07 -7.57
CA ASN A 85 9.60 3.84 -8.35
C ASN A 85 10.86 4.14 -7.53
N ASN A 86 11.92 3.36 -7.76
CA ASN A 86 13.23 3.66 -7.17
C ASN A 86 13.75 5.00 -7.69
N LEU A 87 14.19 5.86 -6.78
CA LEU A 87 14.73 7.18 -7.09
C LEU A 87 16.26 7.19 -6.98
N THR A 88 16.89 7.95 -7.86
CA THR A 88 18.33 8.22 -7.83
C THR A 88 18.56 9.72 -7.68
N ILE A 89 19.47 10.10 -6.80
CA ILE A 89 19.89 11.49 -6.58
C ILE A 89 21.32 11.65 -7.10
N SER A 90 21.56 12.71 -7.87
CA SER A 90 22.89 13.05 -8.37
C SER A 90 23.30 14.42 -7.81
N VAL A 91 24.56 14.53 -7.39
CA VAL A 91 25.16 15.80 -6.95
C VAL A 91 26.12 16.24 -8.05
N ASN A 92 25.81 17.37 -8.68
CA ASN A 92 26.59 17.85 -9.83
C ASN A 92 27.82 18.67 -9.43
N ALA A 93 27.80 19.29 -8.25
CA ALA A 93 28.90 20.10 -7.75
C ALA A 93 28.87 20.21 -6.23
N ILE A 94 30.05 20.28 -5.63
CA ILE A 94 30.28 20.61 -4.23
C ILE A 94 31.23 21.82 -4.20
N PRO A 95 30.98 22.85 -3.38
CA PRO A 95 31.90 23.97 -3.23
C PRO A 95 33.30 23.51 -2.82
N SER A 96 34.35 24.06 -3.43
CA SER A 96 35.75 23.62 -3.21
C SER A 96 36.27 23.80 -1.79
N GLY A 97 35.62 24.62 -0.97
CA GLY A 97 35.99 24.89 0.42
C GLY A 97 35.20 24.07 1.45
N GLY A 98 34.37 23.11 1.03
CA GLY A 98 33.52 22.37 1.94
C GLY A 98 33.31 20.91 1.51
N THR A 99 32.71 20.14 2.42
CA THR A 99 32.27 18.77 2.16
C THR A 99 30.76 18.70 2.28
N LEU A 100 30.16 17.85 1.46
CA LEU A 100 28.75 17.49 1.60
C LEU A 100 28.68 16.10 2.21
N ALA A 101 27.74 15.89 3.13
CA ALA A 101 27.45 14.57 3.67
C ALA A 101 25.95 14.28 3.54
N THR A 102 25.63 13.01 3.35
CA THR A 102 24.27 12.51 3.42
C THR A 102 23.74 12.55 4.85
N ALA A 103 22.45 12.32 5.05
CA ALA A 103 21.82 12.37 6.39
C ALA A 103 22.38 11.31 7.36
N ASP A 104 22.93 10.21 6.84
CA ASP A 104 23.64 9.15 7.56
C ASP A 104 25.12 9.45 7.82
N GLY A 105 25.62 10.62 7.39
CA GLY A 105 27.00 11.07 7.63
C GLY A 105 28.01 10.61 6.58
N THR A 106 27.59 9.90 5.54
CA THR A 106 28.47 9.48 4.45
C THR A 106 28.86 10.70 3.60
N THR A 107 30.16 10.91 3.41
CA THR A 107 30.65 12.01 2.57
C THR A 107 30.28 11.78 1.10
N VAL A 108 29.72 12.80 0.47
CA VAL A 108 29.43 12.85 -0.96
C VAL A 108 30.66 13.42 -1.67
N THR A 109 31.09 12.74 -2.73
CA THR A 109 32.25 13.11 -3.56
C THR A 109 31.84 13.44 -4.98
#